data_AF-A0AAW8CTC6-F1
#
_entry.id   AF-A0AAW8CTC6-F1
#
_cell.length_a   1.000
_cell.length_b   1.000
_cell.length_c   1.000
_cell.angle_alpha   90.00
_cell.angle_beta   90.00
_cell.angle_gamma   90.00
#
_symmetry.space_group_name_H-M   'P 1'
#
loop_
_entity.id
_entity.type
_entity.pdbx_description
1 polymer ?
#
loop_
_entity_poly.entity_id
_entity_poly.type
_entity_poly.pdbx_seq_one_letter_code
_entity_poly.pdbx_strand_id
1 'polypeptide(L)'
;MSPPAPHQAAVDLIHRCIERCGLCLGLVGLARLRVAQVHGCDARIDAHFLSLIDAGFSIEKLVLVSDWREAGAALQPQEQAVLSWAEALARRGSTPAPDALYQEVLALMGQEALVGLSLAIALENALSQSFQTPAQAGHRLQPHVVGKDRP
;
A
#
# COMPACT_ATOMS: atom_id res chain seq x y z
N MET A 1 22.21 14.87 17.60
CA MET A 1 21.03 14.07 17.21
C MET A 1 21.03 12.80 18.02
N SER A 2 19.95 12.50 18.75
CA SER A 2 19.79 11.20 19.42
C SER A 2 19.69 10.09 18.36
N PRO A 3 20.17 8.86 18.64
CA PRO A 3 20.01 7.76 17.72
C PRO A 3 18.52 7.47 17.48
N PRO A 4 18.15 6.96 16.29
CA PRO A 4 16.77 6.58 16.02
C PRO A 4 16.33 5.47 16.98
N ALA A 5 15.04 5.45 17.29
CA ALA A 5 14.45 4.36 18.07
C ALA A 5 14.69 3.01 17.34
N PRO A 6 14.82 1.88 18.06
CA PRO A 6 15.17 0.59 17.46
C PRO A 6 14.24 0.16 16.32
N HIS A 7 12.93 0.44 16.44
CA HIS A 7 11.97 0.13 15.38
C HIS A 7 12.21 0.95 14.11
N GLN A 8 12.61 2.22 14.24
CA GLN A 8 12.92 3.07 13.09
C GLN A 8 14.18 2.58 12.38
N ALA A 9 15.23 2.19 13.13
CA ALA A 9 16.43 1.61 12.55
C ALA A 9 16.14 0.30 11.78
N ALA A 10 15.22 -0.53 12.28
CA ALA A 10 14.77 -1.74 11.61
C ALA A 10 13.97 -1.44 10.32
N VAL A 11 13.06 -0.48 10.38
CA VAL A 11 12.31 0.02 9.20
C VAL A 11 13.30 0.48 8.12
N ASP A 12 14.27 1.33 8.48
CA ASP A 12 15.25 1.86 7.53
C ASP A 12 16.10 0.75 6.91
N LEU A 13 16.45 -0.29 7.69
CA LEU A 13 17.17 -1.46 7.17
C LEU A 13 16.31 -2.23 6.16
N ILE A 14 15.04 -2.47 6.46
CA ILE A 14 14.12 -3.14 5.55
C ILE A 14 13.97 -2.36 4.24
N HIS A 15 13.82 -1.03 4.32
CA HIS A 15 13.78 -0.18 3.13
C HIS A 15 15.02 -0.35 2.24
N ARG A 16 16.22 -0.32 2.82
CA ARG A 16 17.47 -0.55 2.09
C ARG A 16 17.58 -1.96 1.49
N CYS A 17 17.02 -2.97 2.17
CA CYS A 17 16.98 -4.33 1.61
C CYS A 17 16.09 -4.37 0.36
N ILE A 18 14.90 -3.76 0.41
CA ILE A 18 13.94 -3.72 -0.70
C ILE A 18 14.55 -3.01 -1.92
N GLU A 19 15.27 -1.90 -1.71
CA GLU A 19 15.99 -1.17 -2.77
C GLU A 19 17.01 -2.02 -3.52
N ARG A 20 17.50 -3.10 -2.89
CA ARG A 20 18.50 -4.02 -3.46
C ARG A 20 17.88 -5.25 -4.12
N CYS A 21 16.55 -5.42 -4.07
CA CYS A 21 15.85 -6.55 -4.67
C CYS A 21 15.58 -6.41 -6.18
N GLY A 22 16.13 -5.37 -6.84
CA GLY A 22 15.96 -5.15 -8.28
C GLY A 22 14.55 -4.75 -8.71
N LEU A 23 13.71 -4.33 -7.76
CA LEU A 23 12.33 -3.92 -8.00
C LEU A 23 12.25 -2.40 -8.24
N CYS A 24 11.44 -1.98 -9.20
CA CYS A 24 11.15 -0.56 -9.42
C CYS A 24 10.48 0.04 -8.17
N LEU A 25 11.05 1.11 -7.61
CA LEU A 25 10.53 1.77 -6.41
C LEU A 25 9.11 2.30 -6.59
N GLY A 26 8.72 2.68 -7.82
CA GLY A 26 7.35 3.07 -8.13
C GLY A 26 6.35 1.93 -7.91
N LEU A 27 6.70 0.69 -8.28
CA LEU A 27 5.84 -0.48 -8.02
C LEU A 27 5.71 -0.75 -6.52
N VAL A 28 6.80 -0.61 -5.76
CA VAL A 28 6.76 -0.70 -4.29
C VAL A 28 5.82 0.36 -3.70
N GLY A 29 5.91 1.60 -4.21
CA GLY A 29 5.03 2.69 -3.78
C GLY A 29 3.56 2.40 -4.05
N LEU A 30 3.22 1.90 -5.25
CA LEU A 30 1.85 1.50 -5.59
C LEU A 30 1.31 0.40 -4.67
N ALA A 31 2.14 -0.61 -4.36
CA ALA A 31 1.77 -1.65 -3.40
C ALA A 31 1.48 -1.08 -2.01
N ARG A 32 2.37 -0.22 -1.50
CA ARG A 32 2.22 0.42 -0.18
C ARG A 32 0.99 1.32 -0.11
N LEU A 33 0.74 2.12 -1.14
CA LEU A 33 -0.47 2.93 -1.26
C LEU A 33 -1.71 2.04 -1.20
N ARG A 34 -1.73 0.92 -1.94
CA ARG A 34 -2.88 0.02 -1.95
C ARG A 34 -3.10 -0.65 -0.60
N VAL A 35 -2.04 -1.11 0.06
CA VAL A 35 -2.13 -1.68 1.42
C VAL A 35 -2.70 -0.65 2.39
N ALA A 36 -2.20 0.60 2.37
CA ALA A 36 -2.70 1.67 3.23
C ALA A 36 -4.19 1.96 2.99
N GLN A 37 -4.64 1.95 1.73
CA GLN A 37 -6.06 2.08 1.36
C GLN A 37 -6.90 0.91 1.87
N VAL A 38 -6.43 -0.34 1.74
CA VAL A 38 -7.14 -1.52 2.26
C VAL A 38 -7.30 -1.45 3.78
N HIS A 39 -6.31 -0.90 4.50
CA HIS A 39 -6.37 -0.73 5.95
C HIS A 39 -7.08 0.55 6.41
N GLY A 40 -7.35 1.51 5.51
CA GLY A 40 -7.98 2.79 5.83
C GLY A 40 -7.13 3.72 6.70
N CYS A 41 -5.80 3.71 6.50
CA CYS A 41 -4.85 4.52 7.25
C CYS A 41 -4.52 5.84 6.52
N ASP A 42 -5.29 6.90 6.80
CA ASP A 42 -5.22 8.20 6.11
C ASP A 42 -3.78 8.76 6.05
N ALA A 43 -3.06 8.75 7.18
CA ALA A 43 -1.69 9.28 7.24
C ALA A 43 -0.71 8.53 6.31
N ARG A 44 -0.91 7.22 6.12
CA ARG A 44 -0.09 6.40 5.21
C ARG A 44 -0.53 6.55 3.77
N ILE A 45 -1.83 6.69 3.53
CA ILE A 45 -2.37 7.02 2.20
C ILE A 45 -1.75 8.32 1.72
N ASP A 46 -1.80 9.39 2.52
CA ASP A 46 -1.25 10.70 2.17
C ASP A 46 0.26 10.62 1.92
N ALA A 47 1.00 9.97 2.82
CA ALA A 47 2.46 9.86 2.70
C ALA A 47 2.88 9.12 1.41
N HIS A 48 2.26 7.97 1.10
CA HIS A 48 2.60 7.19 -0.09
C HIS A 48 2.11 7.86 -1.37
N PHE A 49 0.95 8.52 -1.34
CA PHE A 49 0.45 9.29 -2.48
C PHE A 49 1.41 10.42 -2.84
N LEU A 50 1.81 11.23 -1.86
CA LEU A 50 2.76 12.33 -2.07
C LEU A 50 4.13 11.82 -2.54
N SER A 51 4.62 10.73 -1.95
CA SER A 51 5.87 10.10 -2.37
C SER A 51 5.85 9.65 -3.84
N LEU A 52 4.71 9.14 -4.32
CA LEU A 52 4.55 8.75 -5.73
C LEU A 52 4.44 9.95 -6.68
N ILE A 53 3.81 11.04 -6.24
CA ILE A 53 3.81 12.31 -6.99
C ILE A 53 5.24 12.83 -7.15
N ASP A 54 6.02 12.84 -6.07
CA ASP A 54 7.44 13.24 -6.10
C ASP A 54 8.28 12.33 -7.02
N ALA A 55 7.88 11.06 -7.16
CA ALA A 55 8.47 10.10 -8.09
C ALA A 55 7.97 10.24 -9.55
N GLY A 56 7.12 11.23 -9.85
CA GLY A 56 6.65 11.55 -11.21
C GLY A 56 5.42 10.79 -11.67
N PHE A 57 4.69 10.10 -10.78
CA PHE A 57 3.40 9.51 -11.12
C PHE A 57 2.34 10.61 -11.27
N SER A 58 1.43 10.43 -12.23
CA SER A 58 0.34 11.39 -12.43
C SER A 58 -0.78 11.17 -11.42
N ILE A 59 -1.46 12.24 -11.03
CA ILE A 59 -2.61 12.18 -10.11
C ILE A 59 -3.69 11.27 -10.70
N GLU A 60 -3.95 11.37 -12.00
CA GLU A 60 -4.94 10.57 -12.72
C GLU A 60 -4.68 9.07 -12.59
N LYS A 61 -3.40 8.64 -12.60
CA LYS A 61 -3.05 7.24 -12.35
C LYS A 61 -3.25 6.87 -10.88
N LEU A 62 -2.82 7.72 -9.95
CA LEU A 62 -2.87 7.39 -8.52
C LEU A 62 -4.29 7.29 -7.97
N VAL A 63 -5.23 8.10 -8.48
CA VAL A 63 -6.65 7.98 -8.08
C VAL A 63 -7.29 6.67 -8.52
N LEU A 64 -6.76 6.02 -9.57
CA LEU A 64 -7.25 4.71 -10.03
C LEU A 64 -6.78 3.56 -9.15
N VAL A 65 -5.77 3.76 -8.29
CA VAL A 65 -5.21 2.68 -7.45
C VAL A 65 -6.27 2.13 -6.48
N SER A 66 -7.20 2.96 -6.01
CA SER A 66 -8.28 2.50 -5.11
C SER A 66 -9.27 1.56 -5.79
N ASP A 67 -9.45 1.71 -7.11
CA ASP A 67 -10.40 0.97 -7.93
C ASP A 67 -9.72 0.31 -9.14
N TRP A 68 -8.53 -0.25 -8.90
CA TRP A 68 -7.59 -0.64 -9.95
C TRP A 68 -8.11 -1.73 -10.89
N ARG A 69 -9.10 -2.52 -10.47
CA ARG A 69 -9.73 -3.56 -11.31
C ARG A 69 -10.55 -2.96 -12.44
N GLU A 70 -11.13 -1.79 -12.21
CA GLU A 70 -11.93 -1.05 -13.19
C GLU A 70 -11.08 -0.06 -14.01
N ALA A 71 -9.80 0.11 -13.66
CA ALA A 71 -8.88 1.03 -14.33
C ALA A 71 -8.47 0.60 -15.75
N GLY A 72 -8.73 -0.65 -16.14
CA GLY A 72 -8.43 -1.18 -17.47
C GLY A 72 -6.99 -0.93 -17.91
N ALA A 73 -6.81 -0.41 -19.13
CA ALA A 73 -5.49 -0.16 -19.72
C ALA A 73 -4.72 1.03 -19.13
N ALA A 74 -5.30 1.78 -18.19
CA ALA A 74 -4.60 2.89 -17.53
C ALA A 74 -3.49 2.42 -16.58
N LEU A 75 -3.56 1.16 -16.12
CA LEU A 75 -2.53 0.49 -15.33
C LEU A 75 -1.87 -0.62 -16.17
N GLN A 76 -0.55 -0.64 -16.19
CA GLN A 76 0.23 -1.65 -16.88
C GLN A 76 0.07 -3.02 -16.21
N PRO A 77 0.30 -4.14 -16.94
CA PRO A 77 0.17 -5.49 -16.37
C PRO A 77 1.00 -5.71 -15.10
N GLN A 78 2.22 -5.17 -15.05
CA GLN A 78 3.06 -5.23 -13.84
C GLN A 78 2.45 -4.44 -12.67
N GLU A 79 1.85 -3.29 -12.93
CA GLU A 79 1.18 -2.49 -11.90
C GLU A 79 -0.04 -3.24 -11.35
N GLN A 80 -0.87 -3.82 -12.23
CA GLN A 80 -2.03 -4.63 -11.82
C GLN A 80 -1.63 -5.88 -11.01
N ALA A 81 -0.57 -6.58 -11.43
CA ALA A 81 -0.05 -7.75 -10.72
C ALA A 81 0.42 -7.38 -9.31
N VAL A 82 1.12 -6.25 -9.17
CA VAL A 82 1.58 -5.73 -7.88
C VAL A 82 0.40 -5.37 -6.97
N LEU A 83 -0.65 -4.72 -7.51
CA LEU A 83 -1.83 -4.35 -6.75
C LEU A 83 -2.65 -5.57 -6.32
N SER A 84 -2.74 -6.58 -7.20
CA SER A 84 -3.37 -7.87 -6.90
C SER A 84 -2.63 -8.60 -5.78
N TRP A 85 -1.29 -8.65 -5.85
CA TRP A 85 -0.44 -9.23 -4.81
C TRP A 85 -0.56 -8.49 -3.47
N ALA A 86 -0.54 -7.15 -3.52
CA ALA A 86 -0.74 -6.30 -2.35
C ALA A 86 -2.05 -6.61 -1.62
N GLU A 87 -3.15 -6.74 -2.35
CA GLU A 87 -4.44 -7.10 -1.74
C GLU A 87 -4.51 -8.54 -1.23
N ALA A 88 -3.85 -9.48 -1.90
CA ALA A 88 -3.79 -10.87 -1.43
C ALA A 88 -3.08 -10.95 -0.07
N LEU A 89 -2.00 -10.19 0.12
CA LEU A 89 -1.22 -10.17 1.36
C LEU A 89 -1.72 -9.17 2.41
N ALA A 90 -2.53 -8.17 2.04
CA ALA A 90 -3.14 -7.22 2.98
C ALA A 90 -4.39 -7.75 3.69
N ARG A 91 -5.03 -8.81 3.16
CA ARG A 91 -6.24 -9.39 3.77
C ARG A 91 -5.95 -9.87 5.19
N ARG A 92 -6.76 -9.41 6.14
CA ARG A 92 -6.68 -9.75 7.58
C ARG A 92 -7.09 -11.19 7.93
N GLY A 93 -7.16 -12.09 6.96
CA GLY A 93 -7.64 -13.47 7.12
C GLY A 93 -6.55 -14.51 6.86
N SER A 94 -6.77 -15.73 7.33
CA SER A 94 -5.83 -16.86 7.21
C SER A 94 -5.72 -17.45 5.81
N THR A 95 -6.32 -16.82 4.79
CA THR A 95 -6.37 -17.36 3.43
C THR A 95 -5.04 -17.06 2.73
N PRO A 96 -4.26 -18.09 2.35
CA PRO A 96 -3.05 -17.87 1.57
C PRO A 96 -3.37 -17.24 0.21
N ALA A 97 -2.40 -16.51 -0.35
CA ALA A 97 -2.51 -16.06 -1.73
C ALA A 97 -2.64 -17.28 -2.66
N PRO A 98 -3.49 -17.23 -3.71
CA PRO A 98 -3.62 -18.34 -4.65
C PRO A 98 -2.31 -18.65 -5.38
N ASP A 99 -1.98 -19.92 -5.57
CA ASP A 99 -0.77 -20.34 -6.29
C ASP A 99 -0.67 -19.73 -7.69
N ALA A 100 -1.80 -19.64 -8.40
CA ALA A 100 -1.84 -19.04 -9.73
C ALA A 100 -1.39 -17.57 -9.72
N LEU A 101 -1.80 -16.80 -8.70
CA LEU A 101 -1.37 -15.41 -8.53
C LEU A 101 0.12 -15.34 -8.18
N TYR A 102 0.61 -16.22 -7.30
CA TYR A 102 2.04 -16.30 -7.01
C TYR A 102 2.86 -16.56 -8.27
N GLN A 103 2.46 -17.52 -9.11
CA GLN A 103 3.17 -17.85 -10.35
C GLN A 103 3.12 -16.71 -11.37
N GLU A 104 1.99 -16.03 -11.49
CA GLU A 104 1.83 -14.86 -12.37
C GLU A 104 2.79 -13.73 -11.97
N VAL A 105 2.79 -13.35 -10.70
CA VAL A 105 3.65 -12.28 -10.19
C VAL A 105 5.12 -12.70 -10.30
N LEU A 106 5.45 -13.95 -9.93
CA LEU A 106 6.80 -14.50 -10.07
C LEU A 106 7.31 -14.43 -11.50
N ALA A 107 6.49 -14.77 -12.49
CA ALA A 107 6.86 -14.71 -13.90
C ALA A 107 7.14 -13.28 -14.38
N LEU A 108 6.45 -12.28 -13.82
CA LEU A 108 6.58 -10.88 -14.24
C LEU A 108 7.81 -10.17 -13.66
N MET A 109 8.23 -10.51 -12.44
CA MET A 109 9.30 -9.77 -11.74
C MET A 109 10.47 -10.64 -11.25
N GLY A 110 10.31 -11.96 -11.19
CA GLY A 110 11.32 -12.88 -10.67
C GLY A 110 11.33 -12.98 -9.15
N GLN A 111 12.07 -13.97 -8.63
CA GLN A 111 12.02 -14.38 -7.23
C GLN A 111 12.48 -13.27 -6.26
N GLU A 112 13.63 -12.65 -6.53
CA GLU A 112 14.21 -11.61 -5.66
C GLU A 112 13.28 -10.40 -5.54
N ALA A 113 12.74 -9.93 -6.66
CA ALA A 113 11.82 -8.80 -6.67
C ALA A 113 10.50 -9.13 -5.95
N LEU A 114 9.96 -10.34 -6.11
CA LEU A 114 8.76 -10.78 -5.42
C LEU A 114 8.96 -10.87 -3.89
N VAL A 115 10.13 -11.33 -3.44
CA VAL A 115 10.49 -11.33 -2.02
C VAL A 115 10.57 -9.90 -1.48
N GLY A 116 11.24 -9.01 -2.20
CA GLY A 116 11.32 -7.58 -1.85
C GLY A 116 9.94 -6.92 -1.77
N LEU A 117 9.07 -7.18 -2.76
CA LEU A 117 7.70 -6.69 -2.76
C LEU A 117 6.90 -7.21 -1.56
N SER A 118 7.01 -8.51 -1.27
CA SER A 118 6.29 -9.14 -0.15
C SER A 118 6.76 -8.59 1.19
N LEU A 119 8.07 -8.32 1.34
CA LEU A 119 8.61 -7.67 2.53
C LEU A 119 8.10 -6.24 2.69
N ALA A 120 8.00 -5.48 1.59
CA ALA A 120 7.42 -4.14 1.61
C ALA A 120 5.96 -4.15 2.05
N ILE A 121 5.16 -5.11 1.55
CA ILE A 121 3.76 -5.28 1.94
C ILE A 121 3.63 -5.71 3.39
N ALA A 122 4.46 -6.66 3.86
CA ALA A 122 4.45 -7.10 5.25
C ALA A 122 4.78 -5.95 6.22
N LEU A 123 5.77 -5.12 5.87
CA LEU A 123 6.09 -3.93 6.66
C LEU A 123 4.91 -2.94 6.66
N GLU A 124 4.31 -2.68 5.50
CA GLU A 124 3.18 -1.76 5.41
C GLU A 124 1.96 -2.27 6.17
N ASN A 125 1.68 -3.58 6.15
CA ASN A 125 0.65 -4.20 6.98
C ASN A 125 0.88 -3.89 8.47
N ALA A 126 2.11 -4.01 8.95
CA ALA A 126 2.45 -3.72 10.35
C ALA A 126 2.29 -2.22 10.70
N LEU A 127 2.55 -1.32 9.75
CA LEU A 127 2.53 0.13 9.95
C LEU A 127 1.16 0.78 9.71
N SER A 128 0.34 0.21 8.84
CA SER A 128 -0.98 0.71 8.44
C SER A 128 -2.13 0.04 9.20
N GLN A 129 -1.89 -1.08 9.88
CA GLN A 129 -2.93 -1.73 10.67
C GLN A 129 -3.46 -0.79 11.75
N SER A 130 -4.73 -0.41 11.63
CA SER A 130 -5.44 0.27 12.72
C SER A 130 -5.41 -0.61 13.97
N PHE A 131 -4.70 -0.19 15.01
CA PHE A 131 -4.77 -0.75 16.36
C PHE A 131 -6.07 -0.38 17.10
N GLN A 132 -7.01 0.27 16.40
CA GLN A 132 -8.29 0.65 16.97
C GLN A 132 -9.10 -0.60 17.31
N THR A 133 -9.52 -0.68 18.57
CA THR A 133 -10.50 -1.67 18.99
C THR A 133 -11.88 -1.31 18.43
N PRO A 134 -12.83 -2.26 18.35
CA PRO A 134 -14.21 -1.95 17.94
C PRO A 134 -14.84 -0.77 18.71
N ALA A 135 -14.41 -0.54 19.96
CA ALA A 135 -14.84 0.58 20.78
C ALA A 135 -14.38 1.96 20.26
N GLN A 136 -13.28 2.02 19.51
CA GLN A 136 -12.70 3.26 18.98
C GLN A 136 -13.18 3.57 17.55
N ALA A 137 -13.70 2.58 16.82
CA ALA A 137 -14.24 2.76 15.47
C ALA A 137 -15.54 3.59 15.43
N GLY A 138 -16.27 3.69 16.55
CA GLY A 138 -17.56 4.39 16.63
C GLY A 138 -17.51 5.93 16.56
N HIS A 139 -16.33 6.54 16.55
CA HIS A 139 -16.20 8.01 16.58
C HIS A 139 -16.05 8.67 15.20
N ARG A 140 -15.95 7.89 14.11
CA ARG A 140 -15.62 8.42 12.77
C ARG A 140 -16.82 8.86 11.92
N LEU A 141 -18.04 8.70 12.42
CA LEU A 141 -19.26 9.14 11.75
C LEU A 141 -20.00 10.17 12.61
N GLN A 142 -19.46 11.38 12.71
CA GLN A 142 -20.34 12.54 12.84
C GLN A 142 -20.23 13.34 11.54
N PRO A 143 -21.24 13.31 10.66
CA PRO A 143 -21.26 14.22 9.54
C PRO A 143 -21.24 15.64 10.11
N HIS A 144 -20.31 16.46 9.63
CA HIS A 144 -20.34 17.89 9.86
C HIS A 144 -21.60 18.41 9.16
N VAL A 145 -22.68 18.60 9.93
CA VAL A 145 -23.88 19.24 9.43
C VAL A 145 -23.49 20.68 9.13
N VAL A 146 -23.15 20.96 7.87
CA VAL A 146 -23.11 22.32 7.36
C VAL A 146 -24.53 22.83 7.52
N GLY A 147 -24.72 23.72 8.50
CA GLY A 147 -25.96 24.47 8.66
C GLY A 147 -26.26 25.17 7.35
N LYS A 148 -27.25 24.66 6.63
CA LYS A 148 -27.81 25.34 5.48
C LYS A 148 -28.73 26.41 6.02
N ASP A 149 -28.15 27.57 6.31
CA ASP A 149 -28.94 28.79 6.36
C ASP A 149 -29.67 28.96 5.03
N ARG A 150 -30.98 29.25 5.13
CA ARG A 150 -31.75 30.25 4.37
C ARG A 150 -33.20 29.76 4.13
N PRO A 151 -34.21 30.67 4.05
CA PRO A 151 -34.24 32.10 4.40
C PRO A 151 -34.96 32.39 5.72
#